data_AF-A0A258SXZ8-F1
#
_entry.id   AF-A0A258SXZ8-F1
#
_cell.length_a   1.000
_cell.length_b   1.000
_cell.length_c   1.000
_cell.angle_alpha   90.00
_cell.angle_beta   90.00
_cell.angle_gamma   90.00
#
_symmetry.space_group_name_H-M   'P 1'
#
loop_
_entity.id
_entity.type
_entity.pdbx_description
1 polymer ?
#
loop_
_entity_poly.entity_id
_entity_poly.type
_entity_poly.pdbx_seq_one_letter_code
_entity_poly.pdbx_strand_id
1 'polypeptide(L)'
;MRLSQILAILAARRLIALWVFFLTVLVTTLLSFLLPKTYTSSATVVINAKGADPVTGQMLPAALMPGYMATQFDIIASRNVALKVVEKLQIAQNPTARAKFQEATNGEG
;
A
#
# COMPACT_ATOMS: atom_id res chain seq x y z
N MET A 1 -40.58 -18.32 14.54
CA MET A 1 -40.05 -19.18 13.46
C MET A 1 -39.08 -20.19 14.08
N ARG A 2 -39.23 -21.49 13.81
CA ARG A 2 -38.34 -22.52 14.38
C ARG A 2 -37.23 -22.89 13.38
N LEU A 3 -36.00 -23.09 13.86
CA LEU A 3 -34.83 -23.43 13.04
C LEU A 3 -35.08 -24.62 12.10
N SER A 4 -35.87 -25.59 12.55
CA SER A 4 -36.25 -26.79 11.80
C SER A 4 -37.05 -26.49 10.52
N GLN A 5 -37.89 -25.45 10.51
CA GLN A 5 -38.67 -25.08 9.33
C GLN A 5 -37.79 -24.41 8.26
N ILE A 6 -36.78 -23.63 8.68
CA ILE A 6 -35.82 -23.00 7.75
C ILE A 6 -34.96 -24.06 7.07
N LEU A 7 -34.44 -25.03 7.83
CA LEU A 7 -33.66 -26.14 7.26
C LEU A 7 -34.48 -27.01 6.31
N ALA A 8 -35.77 -27.24 6.59
CA ALA A 8 -36.66 -27.99 5.70
C ALA A 8 -36.93 -27.25 4.38
N ILE A 9 -37.14 -25.94 4.41
CA ILE A 9 -37.32 -25.11 3.21
C ILE A 9 -36.04 -25.06 2.38
N LEU A 10 -34.88 -24.95 3.02
CA LEU A 10 -33.59 -25.00 2.35
C LEU A 10 -33.34 -26.38 1.72
N ALA A 11 -33.73 -27.46 2.41
CA ALA A 11 -33.66 -28.82 1.88
C ALA A 11 -34.54 -29.00 0.62
N ALA A 12 -35.74 -28.43 0.62
CA ALA A 12 -36.66 -28.48 -0.52
C ALA A 12 -36.15 -27.69 -1.74
N ARG A 13 -35.26 -26.70 -1.54
CA ARG A 13 -34.67 -25.86 -2.59
C ARG A 13 -33.16 -26.04 -2.75
N ARG A 14 -32.62 -27.21 -2.37
CA ARG A 14 -31.18 -27.53 -2.41
C ARG A 14 -30.50 -27.21 -3.73
N LEU A 15 -31.18 -27.44 -4.86
CA LEU A 15 -30.64 -27.12 -6.18
C LEU A 15 -30.41 -25.62 -6.34
N ILE A 16 -31.35 -24.77 -5.93
CA ILE A 16 -31.21 -23.30 -5.99
C ILE A 16 -30.06 -22.85 -5.08
N ALA A 17 -29.97 -23.42 -3.87
CA ALA A 17 -28.89 -23.11 -2.94
C ALA A 17 -27.52 -23.50 -3.50
N LEU A 18 -27.40 -24.68 -4.12
CA LEU A 18 -26.17 -25.12 -4.78
C LEU A 18 -25.82 -24.21 -5.97
N TRP A 19 -26.78 -23.83 -6.80
CA TRP A 19 -26.54 -22.93 -7.92
C TRP A 19 -26.01 -21.57 -7.47
N VAL A 20 -26.63 -20.97 -6.46
CA VAL A 20 -26.16 -19.68 -5.92
C VAL A 20 -24.76 -19.83 -5.34
N PHE A 21 -24.48 -20.91 -4.60
CA PHE A 21 -23.15 -21.17 -4.05
C PHE A 21 -22.08 -21.29 -5.14
N PHE A 22 -22.34 -22.09 -6.19
CA PHE A 22 -21.38 -22.22 -7.29
C PHE A 22 -21.21 -20.92 -8.06
N LEU A 23 -22.29 -20.17 -8.29
CA LEU A 23 -22.25 -18.87 -8.96
C LEU A 23 -21.37 -17.89 -8.17
N THR A 24 -21.57 -17.76 -6.85
CA THR A 24 -20.80 -16.81 -6.04
C THR A 24 -19.33 -17.19 -5.96
N VAL A 25 -19.01 -18.47 -5.80
CA VAL A 25 -17.62 -18.98 -5.81
C VAL A 25 -16.96 -18.73 -7.16
N LEU A 26 -17.66 -18.99 -8.26
CA LEU A 26 -17.15 -18.79 -9.62
C LEU A 26 -16.89 -17.31 -9.91
N VAL A 27 -17.85 -16.44 -9.61
CA VAL A 27 -17.69 -14.98 -9.78
C VAL A 27 -16.52 -14.46 -8.93
N THR A 28 -16.44 -14.85 -7.66
CA THR A 28 -15.35 -14.42 -6.76
C THR A 28 -13.99 -14.90 -7.26
N THR A 29 -13.91 -16.13 -7.77
CA THR A 29 -12.67 -16.70 -8.30
C THR A 29 -12.22 -15.97 -9.57
N LEU A 30 -13.14 -15.71 -10.50
CA LEU A 30 -12.85 -14.93 -11.70
C LEU A 30 -12.35 -13.53 -11.35
N LEU A 31 -13.04 -12.81 -10.46
CA LEU A 31 -12.61 -11.50 -10.01
C LEU A 31 -11.23 -11.56 -9.33
N SER A 32 -10.98 -12.56 -8.49
CA SER A 32 -9.68 -12.72 -7.82
C SER A 32 -8.52 -12.94 -8.80
N PHE A 33 -8.76 -13.55 -9.97
CA PHE A 33 -7.74 -13.68 -11.02
C PHE A 33 -7.60 -12.43 -11.90
N LEU A 34 -8.69 -11.69 -12.10
CA LEU A 34 -8.67 -10.45 -12.88
C LEU A 34 -8.04 -9.29 -12.13
N LEU A 35 -8.22 -9.21 -10.80
CA LEU A 35 -7.68 -8.11 -10.00
C LEU A 35 -6.14 -8.21 -9.91
N PRO A 36 -5.42 -7.10 -10.15
CA PRO A 36 -3.96 -7.10 -10.08
C PRO A 36 -3.47 -7.29 -8.64
N LYS A 37 -2.42 -8.10 -8.45
CA LYS A 37 -1.78 -8.28 -7.14
C LYS A 37 -1.05 -6.99 -6.74
N THR A 38 -1.35 -6.50 -5.54
CA THR A 38 -0.66 -5.34 -4.96
C THR A 38 0.43 -5.82 -4.01
N TYR A 39 1.67 -5.41 -4.26
CA TYR A 39 2.81 -5.69 -3.41
C TYR A 39 3.17 -4.43 -2.62
N THR A 40 3.18 -4.53 -1.30
CA THR A 40 3.64 -3.47 -0.41
C THR A 40 5.12 -3.70 -0.07
N SER A 41 5.92 -2.64 -0.19
CA SER A 41 7.33 -2.66 0.20
C SER A 41 7.53 -1.67 1.35
N SER A 42 8.14 -2.12 2.45
CA SER A 42 8.48 -1.29 3.60
C SER A 42 9.99 -1.22 3.77
N ALA A 43 10.54 -0.02 3.97
CA ALA A 43 11.94 0.19 4.30
C ALA A 43 12.05 0.83 5.68
N THR A 44 12.97 0.34 6.51
CA THR A 44 13.28 0.94 7.82
C THR A 44 14.57 1.73 7.71
N VAL A 45 14.50 3.03 8.00
CA VAL A 45 15.66 3.93 8.00
C VAL A 45 16.00 4.29 9.45
N VAL A 46 17.23 4.02 9.86
CA VAL A 46 17.73 4.40 11.18
C VAL A 46 18.54 5.68 11.05
N ILE A 47 18.13 6.73 11.75
CA ILE A 47 18.86 8.00 11.78
C ILE A 47 19.82 7.95 12.97
N ASN A 48 21.11 7.81 12.68
CA ASN A 48 22.14 7.84 13.71
C ASN A 48 22.53 9.29 14.02
N ALA A 49 22.04 9.80 15.13
CA ALA A 49 22.34 11.15 15.58
C ALA A 49 23.35 11.22 16.74
N LYS A 50 23.99 10.08 17.07
CA LYS A 50 25.07 9.99 18.07
C LYS A 50 26.46 10.22 17.47
N GLY A 51 26.57 10.47 16.17
CA GLY A 51 27.85 10.82 15.54
C GLY A 51 28.19 12.27 15.83
N ALA A 52 29.37 12.51 16.41
CA ALA A 52 30.01 13.82 16.33
C ALA A 52 30.04 14.26 14.86
N ASP A 53 29.70 15.51 14.59
CA ASP A 53 29.78 16.08 13.24
C ASP A 53 31.16 15.74 12.64
N PRO A 54 31.22 15.07 11.48
CA PRO A 54 32.48 14.61 10.89
C PRO A 54 33.44 15.75 10.52
N VAL A 55 32.96 17.00 10.50
CA VAL A 55 33.78 18.19 10.25
C VAL A 55 34.14 18.91 11.55
N THR A 56 33.19 19.06 12.48
CA THR A 56 33.39 19.91 13.69
C THR A 56 33.62 19.13 14.99
N GLY A 57 33.39 17.82 15.01
CA GLY A 57 33.49 16.99 16.21
C GLY A 57 32.40 17.26 17.26
N GLN A 58 31.46 18.15 16.99
CA GLN A 58 30.40 18.50 17.94
C GLN A 58 29.31 17.42 17.95
N MET A 59 28.92 16.98 19.14
CA MET A 59 27.78 16.10 19.34
C MET A 59 26.50 16.92 19.45
N LEU A 60 25.44 16.48 18.76
CA LEU A 60 24.13 17.12 18.86
C LEU A 60 23.59 16.93 20.30
N PRO A 61 23.22 18.02 21.01
CA PRO A 61 22.60 17.91 22.32
C PRO A 61 21.31 17.09 22.26
N ALA A 62 21.12 16.17 23.22
CA ALA A 62 19.95 15.27 23.25
C ALA A 62 18.60 16.02 23.23
N ALA A 63 18.55 17.24 23.77
CA ALA A 63 17.36 18.09 23.76
C ALA A 63 16.95 18.57 22.36
N LEU A 64 17.89 18.69 21.42
CA LEU A 64 17.63 19.11 20.04
C LEU A 64 17.33 17.94 19.10
N MET A 65 17.48 16.71 19.60
CA MET A 65 17.28 15.47 18.83
C MET A 65 15.89 15.38 18.17
N PRO A 66 14.77 15.68 18.86
CA PRO A 66 13.45 15.58 18.25
C PRO A 66 13.27 16.57 17.09
N GLY A 67 13.78 17.81 17.23
CA GLY A 67 13.74 18.82 16.18
C GLY A 67 14.56 18.41 14.96
N TYR A 68 15.77 17.88 15.19
CA TYR A 68 16.61 17.35 14.11
C TYR A 68 15.93 16.17 13.39
N MET A 69 15.31 15.23 14.12
CA MET A 69 14.55 14.13 13.52
C MET A 69 13.39 14.63 12.67
N ALA A 70 12.63 15.61 13.14
CA ALA A 70 11.53 16.20 12.39
C ALA A 70 12.02 16.81 11.07
N THR A 71 13.07 17.61 11.10
CA THR A 71 13.66 18.19 9.88
C THR A 71 14.19 17.12 8.92
N GLN A 72 14.83 16.06 9.42
CA GLN A 72 15.27 14.96 8.56
C GLN A 72 14.10 14.24 7.89
N PHE A 73 13.02 14.03 8.63
CA PHE A 73 11.79 13.48 8.07
C PHE A 73 11.22 14.39 6.97
N ASP A 74 11.14 15.69 7.21
CA ASP A 74 10.64 16.67 6.24
C ASP A 74 11.50 16.70 4.96
N ILE A 75 12.82 16.58 5.09
CA ILE A 75 13.73 16.49 3.95
C ILE A 75 13.46 15.22 3.14
N ILE A 76 13.33 14.06 3.80
CA ILE A 76 13.05 12.78 3.15
C ILE A 76 11.69 12.81 2.43
N ALA A 77 10.67 13.40 3.06
CA ALA A 77 9.34 13.56 2.50
C ALA A 77 9.22 14.69 1.46
N SER A 78 10.28 15.45 1.22
CA SER A 78 10.23 16.61 0.34
C SER A 78 10.08 16.25 -1.14
N ARG A 79 9.47 17.18 -1.90
CA ARG A 79 9.33 17.06 -3.36
C ARG A 79 10.67 16.86 -4.08
N ASN A 80 11.74 17.50 -3.59
CA ASN A 80 13.07 17.38 -4.18
C ASN A 80 13.61 15.96 -4.11
N VAL A 81 13.43 15.28 -2.97
CA VAL A 81 13.83 13.87 -2.83
C VAL A 81 12.94 12.98 -3.69
N ALA A 82 11.62 13.22 -3.70
CA ALA A 82 10.68 12.45 -4.52
C ALA A 82 11.03 12.51 -6.03
N LEU A 83 11.30 13.70 -6.58
CA LEU A 83 11.68 13.86 -7.98
C LEU A 83 13.00 13.13 -8.32
N LYS A 84 14.00 13.23 -7.44
CA LYS A 84 15.28 12.50 -7.62
C LYS A 84 15.09 10.98 -7.61
N VAL A 85 14.19 10.46 -6.77
CA VAL A 85 13.87 9.03 -6.73
C VAL A 85 13.17 8.59 -8.02
N VAL A 86 12.20 9.37 -8.49
CA VAL A 86 11.48 9.10 -9.77
C VAL A 86 12.47 9.07 -10.94
N GLU A 87 13.39 10.02 -10.99
CA GLU A 87 14.43 10.09 -12.02
C GLU A 87 15.41 8.90 -11.93
N LYS A 88 15.98 8.65 -10.74
CA LYS A 88 17.00 7.62 -10.53
C LYS A 88 16.47 6.20 -10.76
N LEU A 89 15.21 5.95 -10.40
CA LEU A 89 14.55 4.66 -10.63
C LEU A 89 13.80 4.61 -11.97
N GLN A 90 13.86 5.68 -12.76
CA GLN A 90 13.17 5.80 -14.05
C GLN A 90 11.68 5.44 -13.97
N ILE A 91 11.02 5.78 -12.86
CA ILE A 91 9.61 5.41 -12.60
C ILE A 91 8.70 6.00 -13.68
N ALA A 92 9.00 7.20 -14.17
CA ALA A 92 8.25 7.84 -15.25
C ALA A 92 8.36 7.10 -16.60
N GLN A 93 9.37 6.27 -16.79
CA GLN A 93 9.55 5.44 -17.99
C GLN A 93 8.90 4.05 -17.83
N ASN A 94 8.56 3.67 -16.60
CA ASN A 94 7.91 2.40 -16.32
C ASN A 94 6.44 2.43 -16.80
N PRO A 95 6.04 1.56 -17.75
CA PRO A 95 4.69 1.59 -18.32
C PRO A 95 3.61 1.27 -17.28
N THR A 96 3.89 0.40 -16.31
CA THR A 96 2.96 0.08 -15.22
C THR A 96 2.74 1.28 -14.30
N ALA A 97 3.79 2.02 -13.97
CA ALA A 97 3.67 3.21 -13.13
C ALA A 97 2.87 4.32 -13.83
N ARG A 98 3.09 4.54 -15.13
CA ARG A 98 2.32 5.50 -15.95
C ARG A 98 0.85 5.12 -16.05
N ALA A 99 0.54 3.85 -16.29
CA ALA A 99 -0.84 3.37 -16.36
C ALA A 99 -1.57 3.60 -15.03
N LYS A 100 -0.92 3.29 -13.90
CA LYS A 100 -1.48 3.53 -12.56
C LYS A 100 -1.67 5.01 -12.25
N PHE A 101 -0.75 5.87 -12.66
CA PHE A 101 -0.91 7.32 -12.52
C PHE A 101 -2.13 7.81 -13.33
N GLN A 102 -2.24 7.38 -14.59
CA GLN A 102 -3.38 7.73 -15.44
C GLN A 102 -4.71 7.25 -14.87
N GLU A 103 -4.78 6.02 -14.35
CA GLU A 103 -5.98 5.46 -13.72
C GLU A 103 -6.38 6.22 -12.45
N ALA A 104 -5.40 6.58 -11.62
CA ALA A 104 -5.66 7.21 -10.33
C ALA A 104 -5.97 8.70 -10.42
N THR A 105 -5.35 9.43 -11.36
CA THR A 105 -5.42 10.89 -11.42
C THR A 105 -5.92 11.44 -12.75
N ASN A 106 -6.31 10.58 -13.69
CA ASN A 106 -6.65 10.96 -15.07
C ASN A 106 -5.52 11.71 -15.80
N GLY A 107 -4.28 11.62 -15.31
CA GLY A 107 -3.13 12.31 -15.88
C GLY A 107 -2.86 13.70 -15.30
N GLU A 108 -3.59 14.12 -14.26
CA GLU A 108 -3.40 15.40 -13.58
C GLU A 108 -2.54 15.22 -12.30
N GLY A 109 -1.54 16.07 -12.08
CA GLY A 109 -0.63 16.01 -10.92
C GLY A 109 0.40 17.13 -10.86
#